data_AF-A0A538CDV6-F1
#
_entry.id   AF-A0A538CDV6-F1
#
_cell.length_a   1.000
_cell.length_b   1.000
_cell.length_c   1.000
_cell.angle_alpha   90.00
_cell.angle_beta   90.00
_cell.angle_gamma   90.00
#
_symmetry.space_group_name_H-M   'P 1'
#
loop_
_entity.id
_entity.type
_entity.pdbx_description
1 polymer ?
#
loop_
_entity_poly.entity_id
_entity_poly.type
_entity_poly.pdbx_seq_one_letter_code
_entity_poly.pdbx_strand_id
1 'polypeptide(L)'
;MSERIVTADACTGAGGAPVAALLAEAGWRVAILEEGDVHEPAAMTARPRDMMPRLYRDGGQIATVGDPPIVVPLGRGVGGTTLVNSGTCFRTPQHVLDRWRHDHGLDVDLDEEFELVEEAIGVRRVTPELAGRNANLVKEGADRLGLSAGYLERNALGCVGSGVCAFGCPTGAKQHAGQVWIPRAQRAGATTFTNARADRITLERGRVREVHATTRGGAMRVRTETVIVAAGALLTPSLLRRNRLGAASGQLGRNLSIHPASAARALYDEPVDPWAGVPQSVYVDELAGDGIMLEGIAGPPDQAAMSTPRAGAEHRDLMLAARRTGSFGVMVSDTARGSVRSLGRRIVVRYDLHPDDAERFRRGFELLARIFFAAGAREVIVPIDGVPTLRDGDVERLPSARVRPRQISAMAFHPLGTARAGADSAASVVDEHLQVRGAPGVYVADGSVVPSSLGVNPQITIMALAARLARRLSA
;
A
#
# COMPACT_ATOMS: atom_id res chain seq x y z
N MET A 1 37.57 -9.39 12.52
CA MET A 1 36.47 -9.39 11.55
C MET A 1 35.49 -8.31 11.99
N SER A 2 35.24 -7.30 11.15
CA SER A 2 34.33 -6.18 11.45
C SER A 2 32.93 -6.70 11.80
N GLU A 3 32.40 -6.36 12.97
CA GLU A 3 31.07 -6.75 13.43
C GLU A 3 30.01 -6.01 12.61
N ARG A 4 29.59 -6.60 11.49
CA ARG A 4 28.49 -6.08 10.65
C ARG A 4 27.16 -6.39 11.33
N ILE A 5 26.81 -5.60 12.34
CA ILE A 5 25.45 -5.56 12.88
C ILE A 5 24.65 -4.69 11.91
N VAL A 6 23.53 -5.17 11.38
CA VAL A 6 22.55 -4.31 10.69
C VAL A 6 21.46 -4.00 11.69
N THR A 7 21.33 -2.73 12.06
CA THR A 7 20.12 -2.29 12.77
C THR A 7 19.20 -1.74 11.72
N ALA A 8 18.18 -2.50 11.39
CA ALA A 8 17.11 -1.87 10.67
C ALA A 8 16.23 -1.17 11.70
N ASP A 9 16.00 0.14 11.53
CA ASP A 9 14.71 0.72 11.95
C ASP A 9 13.64 0.19 10.98
N ALA A 10 13.59 -1.14 10.91
CA ALA A 10 12.76 -1.90 10.01
C ALA A 10 11.44 -2.04 10.70
N CYS A 11 10.53 -1.14 10.33
CA CYS A 11 9.21 -1.68 10.11
C CYS A 11 9.38 -2.89 9.19
N THR A 12 8.95 -4.02 9.71
CA THR A 12 9.00 -5.37 9.11
C THR A 12 8.03 -5.51 7.93
N GLY A 13 7.77 -4.40 7.24
CA GLY A 13 6.88 -4.29 6.11
C GLY A 13 7.52 -4.77 4.81
N ALA A 14 6.95 -4.31 3.70
CA ALA A 14 7.32 -4.76 2.34
C ALA A 14 8.80 -4.53 2.01
N GLY A 15 9.48 -3.57 2.64
CA GLY A 15 10.89 -3.31 2.33
C GLY A 15 11.86 -3.86 3.37
N GLY A 16 11.67 -3.54 4.66
CA GLY A 16 12.61 -3.94 5.71
C GLY A 16 12.73 -5.45 5.93
N ALA A 17 11.64 -6.21 5.78
CA ALA A 17 11.66 -7.65 6.06
C ALA A 17 12.44 -8.48 5.03
N PRO A 18 12.28 -8.28 3.70
CA PRO A 18 13.15 -8.92 2.71
C PRO A 18 14.63 -8.61 2.91
N VAL A 19 15.00 -7.35 3.21
CA VAL A 19 16.39 -6.99 3.46
C VAL A 19 16.95 -7.77 4.65
N ALA A 20 16.21 -7.80 5.76
CA ALA A 20 16.64 -8.50 6.97
C ALA A 20 16.83 -10.00 6.72
N ALA A 21 15.91 -10.64 5.99
CA ALA A 21 16.00 -12.06 5.67
C ALA A 21 17.21 -12.39 4.80
N LEU A 22 17.37 -11.68 3.67
CA LEU A 22 18.42 -11.96 2.71
C LEU A 22 19.81 -11.67 3.28
N LEU A 23 19.97 -10.60 4.07
CA LEU A 23 21.25 -10.32 4.74
C LEU A 23 21.58 -11.37 5.81
N ALA A 24 20.60 -11.79 6.62
CA ALA A 24 20.81 -12.83 7.62
C ALA A 24 21.17 -14.17 6.95
N GLU A 25 20.48 -14.54 5.87
CA GLU A 25 20.78 -15.72 5.06
C GLU A 25 22.20 -15.65 4.44
N ALA A 26 22.69 -14.45 4.13
CA ALA A 26 24.07 -14.20 3.71
C ALA A 26 25.08 -14.16 4.88
N GLY A 27 24.68 -14.52 6.11
CA GLY A 27 25.56 -14.63 7.28
C GLY A 27 25.77 -13.33 8.07
N TRP A 28 25.00 -12.28 7.79
CA TRP A 28 25.07 -11.05 8.57
C TRP A 28 24.39 -11.19 9.93
N ARG A 29 24.89 -10.46 10.94
CA ARG A 29 24.19 -10.33 12.23
C ARG A 29 23.14 -9.24 12.13
N VAL A 30 21.87 -9.62 12.13
CA VAL A 30 20.76 -8.68 11.89
C VAL A 30 19.94 -8.47 13.16
N ALA A 31 19.72 -7.19 13.51
CA ALA A 31 18.79 -6.75 14.54
C ALA A 31 17.64 -5.97 13.89
N ILE A 32 16.41 -6.41 14.13
CA ILE A 32 15.19 -5.85 13.54
C ILE A 32 14.43 -5.10 14.64
N LEU A 33 14.14 -3.81 14.45
CA LEU A 33 13.40 -2.97 15.40
C LEU A 33 12.02 -2.64 14.84
N GLU A 34 10.96 -3.19 15.45
CA GLU A 34 9.57 -2.96 15.05
C GLU A 34 8.81 -2.19 16.15
N GLU A 35 8.17 -1.08 15.80
CA GLU A 35 7.35 -0.29 16.75
C GLU A 35 6.08 -1.05 17.18
N GLY A 36 5.50 -1.87 16.31
CA GLY A 36 4.34 -2.69 16.61
C GLY A 36 4.66 -4.02 17.30
N ASP A 37 3.61 -4.84 17.48
CA ASP A 37 3.70 -6.17 18.10
C ASP A 37 3.59 -7.29 17.05
N VAL A 38 3.84 -8.55 17.46
CA VAL A 38 3.48 -9.72 16.65
C VAL A 38 1.97 -9.95 16.75
N HIS A 39 1.35 -10.31 15.62
CA HIS A 39 -0.06 -10.63 15.58
C HIS A 39 -0.28 -12.01 14.95
N GLU A 40 -0.56 -12.99 15.80
CA GLU A 40 -0.83 -14.36 15.36
C GLU A 40 -2.21 -14.47 14.65
N PRO A 41 -2.33 -15.33 13.61
CA PRO A 41 -3.59 -15.57 12.92
C PRO A 41 -4.76 -15.91 13.85
N ALA A 42 -4.51 -16.73 14.88
CA ALA A 42 -5.52 -17.14 15.86
C ALA A 42 -6.13 -15.97 16.65
N ALA A 43 -5.45 -14.82 16.68
CA ALA A 43 -5.93 -13.63 17.38
C ALA A 43 -6.71 -12.67 16.46
N MET A 44 -6.84 -12.97 15.17
CA MET A 44 -7.56 -12.14 14.21
C MET A 44 -9.06 -12.45 14.27
N THR A 45 -9.85 -11.54 14.85
CA THR A 45 -11.29 -11.76 15.05
C THR A 45 -12.11 -11.50 13.80
N ALA A 46 -11.49 -11.00 12.72
CA ALA A 46 -12.14 -10.58 11.49
C ALA A 46 -13.15 -9.42 11.65
N ARG A 47 -13.27 -8.84 12.86
CA ARG A 47 -14.19 -7.74 13.17
C ARG A 47 -13.44 -6.41 13.10
N PRO A 48 -13.81 -5.49 12.19
CA PRO A 48 -13.20 -4.17 12.10
C PRO A 48 -13.09 -3.43 13.42
N ARG A 49 -14.13 -3.47 14.27
CA ARG A 49 -14.10 -2.81 15.60
C ARG A 49 -12.94 -3.24 16.51
N ASP A 50 -12.52 -4.51 16.42
CA ASP A 50 -11.45 -5.07 17.25
C ASP A 50 -10.10 -4.92 16.55
N MET A 51 -10.09 -5.10 15.22
CA MET A 51 -8.87 -5.21 14.43
C MET A 51 -8.32 -3.84 14.01
N MET A 52 -9.17 -2.83 13.81
CA MET A 52 -8.72 -1.48 13.46
C MET A 52 -7.79 -0.87 14.54
N PRO A 53 -8.16 -0.81 15.84
CA PRO A 53 -7.27 -0.26 16.87
C PRO A 53 -6.01 -1.10 17.09
N ARG A 54 -6.05 -2.39 16.73
CA ARG A 54 -4.98 -3.35 16.96
C ARG A 54 -3.93 -3.32 15.85
N LEU A 55 -4.36 -3.42 14.60
CA LEU A 55 -3.49 -3.64 13.44
C LEU A 55 -3.10 -2.34 12.72
N TYR A 56 -3.90 -1.29 12.86
CA TYR A 56 -3.67 -0.03 12.16
C TYR A 56 -3.06 1.03 13.09
N ARG A 57 -2.10 1.79 12.56
CA ARG A 57 -1.61 3.00 13.21
C ARG A 57 -2.77 3.99 13.36
N ASP A 58 -2.92 4.55 14.55
CA ASP A 58 -3.96 5.51 14.90
C ASP A 58 -5.38 5.04 14.52
N GLY A 59 -5.62 3.72 14.58
CA GLY A 59 -6.90 3.13 14.20
C GLY A 59 -7.27 3.36 12.73
N GLY A 60 -6.30 3.57 11.84
CA GLY A 60 -6.50 3.76 10.41
C GLY A 60 -6.92 5.17 10.00
N GLN A 61 -6.81 6.16 10.89
CA GLN A 61 -7.37 7.51 10.72
C GLN A 61 -6.35 8.57 10.32
N ILE A 62 -5.21 8.18 9.75
CA ILE A 62 -4.27 9.14 9.19
C ILE A 62 -4.93 9.75 7.95
N ALA A 63 -5.06 11.08 7.91
CA ALA A 63 -5.66 11.79 6.79
C ALA A 63 -4.76 12.91 6.29
N THR A 64 -4.89 13.25 5.00
CA THR A 64 -4.22 14.39 4.40
C THR A 64 -4.88 15.70 4.83
N VAL A 65 -4.07 16.75 4.92
CA VAL A 65 -4.51 18.14 4.93
C VAL A 65 -4.47 18.62 3.48
N GLY A 66 -5.63 18.77 2.87
CA GLY A 66 -5.81 19.25 1.50
C GLY A 66 -7.26 19.08 1.05
N ASP A 67 -7.50 19.30 -0.23
CA ASP A 67 -8.84 19.26 -0.83
C ASP A 67 -8.99 18.11 -1.86
N PRO A 68 -9.82 17.08 -1.61
CA PRO A 68 -10.47 16.77 -0.32
C PRO A 68 -9.46 16.15 0.68
N PRO A 69 -9.80 16.05 1.98
CA PRO A 69 -9.08 15.19 2.90
C PRO A 69 -9.18 13.73 2.47
N ILE A 70 -8.03 13.04 2.36
CA ILE A 70 -7.94 11.64 1.93
C ILE A 70 -7.37 10.81 3.08
N VAL A 71 -8.07 9.73 3.45
CA VAL A 71 -7.62 8.80 4.49
C VAL A 71 -6.55 7.86 3.90
N VAL A 72 -5.43 7.73 4.62
CA VAL A 72 -4.27 6.90 4.25
C VAL A 72 -3.96 5.91 5.39
N PRO A 73 -4.66 4.76 5.45
CA PRO A 73 -4.47 3.81 6.53
C PRO A 73 -3.10 3.12 6.44
N LEU A 74 -2.43 2.97 7.58
CA LEU A 74 -1.13 2.30 7.71
C LEU A 74 -1.20 1.16 8.71
N GLY A 75 -0.54 0.04 8.43
CA GLY A 75 -0.37 -1.04 9.40
C GLY A 75 0.69 -0.70 10.45
N ARG A 76 0.53 -1.24 11.65
CA ARG A 76 1.53 -1.19 12.74
C ARG A 76 1.60 -2.54 13.41
N GLY A 77 2.72 -3.24 13.24
CA GLY A 77 2.90 -4.62 13.69
C GLY A 77 3.92 -5.34 12.83
N VAL A 78 4.29 -6.55 13.23
CA VAL A 78 5.21 -7.38 12.45
C VAL A 78 4.59 -7.71 11.08
N GLY A 79 5.14 -7.14 10.01
CA GLY A 79 4.57 -7.11 8.65
C GLY A 79 4.22 -5.72 8.12
N GLY A 80 4.24 -4.67 8.94
CA GLY A 80 3.86 -3.31 8.54
C GLY A 80 2.49 -3.26 7.83
N THR A 81 2.35 -2.43 6.81
CA THR A 81 1.10 -2.33 6.03
C THR A 81 0.77 -3.60 5.24
N THR A 82 1.72 -4.51 4.99
CA THR A 82 1.40 -5.81 4.35
C THR A 82 0.54 -6.70 5.25
N LEU A 83 0.54 -6.46 6.57
CA LEU A 83 -0.34 -7.13 7.52
C LEU A 83 -1.82 -6.81 7.25
N VAL A 84 -2.13 -5.61 6.75
CA VAL A 84 -3.49 -5.08 6.60
C VAL A 84 -3.91 -4.79 5.16
N ASN A 85 -3.06 -5.07 4.16
CA ASN A 85 -3.45 -4.97 2.77
C ASN A 85 -4.22 -6.22 2.28
N SER A 86 -4.67 -6.18 1.04
CA SER A 86 -5.42 -7.28 0.41
C SER A 86 -4.54 -8.32 -0.27
N GLY A 87 -3.22 -8.14 -0.31
CA GLY A 87 -2.29 -9.09 -0.92
C GLY A 87 -2.22 -9.08 -2.45
N THR A 88 -2.73 -8.05 -3.11
CA THR A 88 -2.61 -7.87 -4.57
C THR A 88 -1.15 -7.74 -5.00
N CYS A 89 -0.76 -8.42 -6.08
CA CYS A 89 0.60 -8.45 -6.60
C CYS A 89 0.62 -8.05 -8.08
N PHE A 90 1.27 -6.93 -8.39
CA PHE A 90 1.57 -6.48 -9.74
C PHE A 90 3.05 -6.13 -9.85
N ARG A 91 3.72 -6.61 -10.89
CA ARG A 91 5.05 -6.11 -11.24
C ARG A 91 4.92 -4.65 -11.66
N THR A 92 5.99 -3.87 -11.45
CA THR A 92 6.00 -2.49 -11.96
C THR A 92 5.89 -2.54 -13.49
N PRO A 93 4.96 -1.81 -14.11
CA PRO A 93 4.86 -1.78 -15.57
C PRO A 93 6.14 -1.27 -16.22
N GLN A 94 6.55 -1.85 -17.35
CA GLN A 94 7.80 -1.49 -18.02
C GLN A 94 7.92 0.01 -18.32
N HIS A 95 6.84 0.64 -18.79
CA HIS A 95 6.82 2.07 -19.09
C HIS A 95 7.07 2.97 -17.85
N VAL A 96 6.86 2.46 -16.63
CA VAL A 96 7.21 3.15 -15.38
C VAL A 96 8.70 3.00 -15.09
N LEU A 97 9.28 1.81 -15.30
CA LEU A 97 10.73 1.60 -15.17
C LEU A 97 11.51 2.45 -16.19
N ASP A 98 11.05 2.49 -17.44
CA ASP A 98 11.66 3.33 -18.49
C ASP A 98 11.64 4.81 -18.10
N ARG A 99 10.55 5.25 -17.47
CA ARG A 99 10.42 6.62 -16.95
C ARG A 99 11.38 6.87 -15.78
N TRP A 100 11.58 5.91 -14.88
CA TRP A 100 12.56 6.04 -13.80
C TRP A 100 13.98 6.18 -14.33
N ARG A 101 14.32 5.41 -15.36
CA ARG A 101 15.60 5.53 -16.07
C ARG A 101 15.75 6.92 -16.69
N HIS A 102 14.76 7.39 -17.42
CA HIS A 102 14.81 8.67 -18.13
C HIS A 102 14.76 9.89 -17.19
N ASP A 103 13.77 9.96 -16.29
CA ASP A 103 13.48 11.15 -15.48
C ASP A 103 14.30 11.22 -14.18
N HIS A 104 14.80 10.08 -13.69
CA HIS A 104 15.45 9.98 -12.39
C HIS A 104 16.84 9.35 -12.45
N GLY A 105 17.28 8.86 -13.63
CA GLY A 105 18.55 8.14 -13.76
C GLY A 105 18.57 6.84 -12.93
N LEU A 106 17.41 6.31 -12.55
CA LEU A 106 17.30 5.06 -11.81
C LEU A 106 17.12 3.92 -12.81
N ASP A 107 18.24 3.45 -13.36
CA ASP A 107 18.29 2.32 -14.28
C ASP A 107 18.32 1.02 -13.48
N VAL A 108 17.18 0.34 -13.40
CA VAL A 108 17.01 -0.92 -12.67
C VAL A 108 16.39 -1.97 -13.57
N ASP A 109 17.02 -3.14 -13.59
CA ASP A 109 16.41 -4.40 -13.98
C ASP A 109 16.03 -5.11 -12.68
N LEU A 110 14.78 -5.55 -12.58
CA LEU A 110 14.20 -6.13 -11.37
C LEU A 110 13.58 -7.50 -11.62
N ASP A 111 13.76 -8.11 -12.79
CA ASP A 111 13.07 -9.36 -13.13
C ASP A 111 13.44 -10.49 -12.16
N GLU A 112 14.74 -10.67 -11.87
CA GLU A 112 15.17 -11.67 -10.89
C GLU A 112 14.66 -11.38 -9.47
N GLU A 113 14.62 -10.10 -9.08
CA GLU A 113 14.09 -9.70 -7.78
C GLU A 113 12.58 -9.90 -7.70
N PHE A 114 11.84 -9.67 -8.78
CA PHE A 114 10.41 -9.98 -8.85
C PHE A 114 10.18 -11.48 -8.72
N GLU A 115 10.90 -12.31 -9.45
CA GLU A 115 10.80 -13.78 -9.37
C GLU A 115 11.08 -14.28 -7.95
N LEU A 116 12.19 -13.82 -7.35
CA LEU A 116 12.56 -14.18 -5.97
C LEU A 116 11.47 -13.79 -4.97
N VAL A 117 10.87 -12.60 -5.12
CA VAL A 117 9.82 -12.11 -4.23
C VAL A 117 8.53 -12.90 -4.44
N GLU A 118 8.12 -13.10 -5.68
CA GLU A 118 6.88 -13.81 -6.05
C GLU A 118 6.91 -15.26 -5.57
N GLU A 119 8.05 -15.94 -5.70
CA GLU A 119 8.26 -17.28 -5.15
C GLU A 119 8.18 -17.25 -3.63
N ALA A 120 8.92 -16.35 -2.98
CA ALA A 120 9.00 -16.28 -1.53
C ALA A 120 7.64 -16.05 -0.86
N ILE A 121 6.81 -15.16 -1.41
CA ILE A 121 5.48 -14.85 -0.86
C ILE A 121 4.36 -15.71 -1.48
N GLY A 122 4.69 -16.64 -2.37
CA GLY A 122 3.74 -17.59 -2.94
C GLY A 122 2.65 -16.92 -3.77
N VAL A 123 3.02 -16.04 -4.70
CA VAL A 123 2.08 -15.34 -5.59
C VAL A 123 1.35 -16.35 -6.50
N ARG A 124 0.02 -16.32 -6.48
CA ARG A 124 -0.85 -17.20 -7.29
C ARG A 124 -2.09 -16.45 -7.75
N ARG A 125 -2.61 -16.85 -8.90
CA ARG A 125 -3.86 -16.32 -9.45
C ARG A 125 -5.04 -16.74 -8.60
N VAL A 126 -5.96 -15.79 -8.36
CA VAL A 126 -7.25 -16.07 -7.74
C VAL A 126 -8.11 -16.90 -8.69
N THR A 127 -8.78 -17.93 -8.18
CA THR A 127 -9.73 -18.72 -8.96
C THR A 127 -11.13 -18.08 -8.93
N PRO A 128 -12.00 -18.36 -9.92
CA PRO A 128 -13.38 -17.87 -9.92
C PRO A 128 -14.16 -18.20 -8.63
N GLU A 129 -13.91 -19.36 -8.03
CA GLU A 129 -14.58 -19.81 -6.80
C GLU A 129 -14.14 -18.96 -5.60
N LEU A 130 -12.84 -18.67 -5.50
CA LEU A 130 -12.30 -17.82 -4.44
C LEU A 130 -12.64 -16.34 -4.63
N ALA A 131 -12.83 -15.89 -5.87
CA ALA A 131 -13.16 -14.50 -6.16
C ALA A 131 -14.48 -14.07 -5.52
N GLY A 132 -15.45 -14.98 -5.46
CA GLY A 132 -16.78 -14.71 -4.93
C GLY A 132 -17.67 -13.96 -5.93
N ARG A 133 -18.97 -13.95 -5.65
CA ARG A 133 -20.00 -13.45 -6.58
C ARG A 133 -19.83 -11.97 -6.92
N ASN A 134 -19.43 -11.14 -5.96
CA ASN A 134 -19.20 -9.70 -6.18
C ASN A 134 -18.21 -9.43 -7.32
N ALA A 135 -17.06 -10.10 -7.29
CA ALA A 135 -16.03 -9.91 -8.30
C ALA A 135 -16.38 -10.58 -9.63
N ASN A 136 -17.02 -11.75 -9.59
CA ASN A 136 -17.46 -12.46 -10.79
C ASN A 136 -18.51 -11.66 -11.58
N LEU A 137 -19.44 -10.97 -10.92
CA LEU A 137 -20.40 -10.08 -11.60
C LEU A 137 -19.68 -8.98 -12.39
N VAL A 138 -18.63 -8.38 -11.82
CA VAL A 138 -17.85 -7.35 -12.52
C VAL A 138 -17.08 -7.95 -13.69
N LYS A 139 -16.49 -9.14 -13.52
CA LYS A 139 -15.80 -9.86 -14.60
C LYS A 139 -16.76 -10.19 -15.75
N GLU A 140 -17.93 -10.72 -15.45
CA GLU A 140 -18.98 -11.02 -16.42
C GLU A 140 -19.47 -9.77 -17.15
N GLY A 141 -19.68 -8.67 -16.43
CA GLY A 141 -20.06 -7.38 -17.02
C GLY A 141 -18.98 -6.83 -17.95
N ALA A 142 -17.70 -6.94 -17.56
CA ALA A 142 -16.58 -6.55 -18.40
C ALA A 142 -16.47 -7.43 -19.66
N ASP A 143 -16.65 -8.75 -19.53
CA ASP A 143 -16.62 -9.69 -20.66
C ASP A 143 -17.74 -9.42 -21.67
N ARG A 144 -18.96 -9.11 -21.20
CA ARG A 144 -20.09 -8.74 -22.08
C ARG A 144 -19.84 -7.45 -22.87
N LEU A 145 -19.07 -6.53 -22.29
CA LEU A 145 -18.67 -5.29 -22.93
C LEU A 145 -17.39 -5.43 -23.78
N GLY A 146 -16.75 -6.61 -23.77
CA GLY A 146 -15.51 -6.86 -24.51
C GLY A 146 -14.29 -6.12 -23.96
N LEU A 147 -14.28 -5.81 -22.66
CA LEU A 147 -13.22 -5.03 -22.00
C LEU A 147 -12.06 -5.93 -21.53
N SER A 148 -10.86 -5.37 -21.43
CA SER A 148 -9.72 -6.04 -20.80
C SER A 148 -9.92 -6.20 -19.28
N ALA A 149 -10.01 -7.45 -18.82
CA ALA A 149 -10.24 -7.80 -17.43
C ALA A 149 -9.73 -9.20 -17.09
N GLY A 150 -9.34 -9.43 -15.82
CA GLY A 150 -8.80 -10.71 -15.38
C GLY A 150 -8.88 -10.94 -13.88
N TYR A 151 -8.53 -12.16 -13.46
CA TYR A 151 -8.35 -12.47 -12.04
C TYR A 151 -6.96 -12.03 -11.58
N LEU A 152 -6.90 -11.43 -10.40
CA LEU A 152 -5.68 -10.89 -9.80
C LEU A 152 -4.71 -11.98 -9.33
N GLU A 153 -3.42 -11.66 -9.38
CA GLU A 153 -2.37 -12.40 -8.67
C GLU A 153 -2.29 -11.94 -7.21
N ARG A 154 -2.19 -12.89 -6.27
CA ARG A 154 -2.15 -12.60 -4.83
C ARG A 154 -1.16 -13.48 -4.07
N ASN A 155 -0.59 -12.94 -3.00
CA ASN A 155 0.27 -13.66 -2.05
C ASN A 155 -0.54 -14.39 -0.97
N ALA A 156 -1.37 -15.37 -1.36
CA ALA A 156 -2.22 -16.11 -0.44
C ALA A 156 -2.20 -17.62 -0.71
N LEU A 157 -1.51 -18.39 0.13
CA LEU A 157 -1.41 -19.84 0.04
C LEU A 157 -2.49 -20.50 0.92
N GLY A 158 -3.27 -21.43 0.37
CA GLY A 158 -4.36 -22.10 1.10
C GLY A 158 -5.49 -21.14 1.49
N CYS A 159 -5.77 -20.11 0.68
CA CYS A 159 -6.85 -19.17 0.95
C CYS A 159 -8.21 -19.87 0.92
N VAL A 160 -9.07 -19.53 1.89
CA VAL A 160 -10.44 -20.05 2.01
C VAL A 160 -11.51 -18.99 1.66
N GLY A 161 -11.11 -17.85 1.08
CA GLY A 161 -12.04 -16.80 0.68
C GLY A 161 -12.73 -16.07 1.84
N SER A 162 -12.03 -15.83 2.96
CA SER A 162 -12.64 -15.30 4.19
C SER A 162 -13.11 -13.84 4.14
N GLY A 163 -12.85 -13.08 3.06
CA GLY A 163 -13.38 -11.71 2.92
C GLY A 163 -12.79 -10.62 3.79
N VAL A 164 -11.84 -10.94 4.68
CA VAL A 164 -11.41 -10.03 5.77
C VAL A 164 -9.93 -9.69 5.76
N CYS A 165 -9.30 -9.71 4.59
CA CYS A 165 -7.85 -9.52 4.45
C CYS A 165 -7.34 -8.21 5.07
N ALA A 166 -8.16 -7.15 5.03
CA ALA A 166 -7.87 -5.85 5.64
C ALA A 166 -7.92 -5.85 7.17
N PHE A 167 -8.48 -6.89 7.79
CA PHE A 167 -8.68 -7.01 9.24
C PHE A 167 -7.90 -8.19 9.84
N GLY A 168 -6.82 -8.60 9.16
CA GLY A 168 -6.00 -9.74 9.53
C GLY A 168 -6.58 -11.06 8.99
N CYS A 169 -5.72 -11.91 8.45
CA CYS A 169 -6.12 -13.21 7.93
C CYS A 169 -6.21 -14.24 9.07
N PRO A 170 -7.39 -14.75 9.44
CA PRO A 170 -7.53 -15.66 10.58
C PRO A 170 -6.93 -17.05 10.34
N THR A 171 -6.76 -17.45 9.07
CA THR A 171 -6.20 -18.76 8.71
C THR A 171 -4.69 -18.72 8.45
N GLY A 172 -4.07 -17.54 8.49
CA GLY A 172 -2.66 -17.38 8.09
C GLY A 172 -2.41 -17.60 6.60
N ALA A 173 -3.45 -17.64 5.75
CA ALA A 173 -3.26 -17.86 4.31
C ALA A 173 -2.52 -16.69 3.62
N LYS A 174 -2.78 -15.45 4.05
CA LYS A 174 -2.15 -14.25 3.48
C LYS A 174 -0.68 -14.18 3.90
N GLN A 175 0.21 -14.38 2.93
CA GLN A 175 1.66 -14.42 3.10
C GLN A 175 2.26 -13.01 3.20
N HIS A 176 1.81 -12.24 4.21
CA HIS A 176 2.35 -10.90 4.47
C HIS A 176 3.82 -10.97 4.91
N ALA A 177 4.52 -9.83 4.88
CA ALA A 177 5.97 -9.81 5.06
C ALA A 177 6.43 -10.36 6.42
N GLY A 178 5.62 -10.15 7.46
CA GLY A 178 5.84 -10.67 8.81
C GLY A 178 5.70 -12.20 8.93
N GLN A 179 4.98 -12.85 8.02
CA GLN A 179 4.76 -14.29 8.04
C GLN A 179 5.79 -15.05 7.18
N VAL A 180 6.36 -14.38 6.17
CA VAL A 180 7.31 -14.99 5.23
C VAL A 180 8.75 -14.64 5.59
N TRP A 181 9.07 -13.35 5.56
CA TRP A 181 10.45 -12.88 5.59
C TRP A 181 11.03 -12.86 7.01
N ILE A 182 10.22 -12.51 8.01
CA ILE A 182 10.71 -12.45 9.40
C ILE A 182 11.09 -13.84 9.94
N PRO A 183 10.28 -14.90 9.75
CA PRO A 183 10.71 -16.25 10.13
C PRO A 183 11.93 -16.75 9.36
N ARG A 184 12.11 -16.35 8.09
CA ARG A 184 13.35 -16.62 7.33
C ARG A 184 14.56 -15.97 8.00
N ALA A 185 14.48 -14.67 8.29
CA ALA A 185 15.55 -13.94 8.96
C ALA A 185 15.91 -14.57 10.31
N GLN A 186 14.92 -14.93 11.12
CA GLN A 186 15.12 -15.54 12.44
C GLN A 186 15.77 -16.93 12.36
N ARG A 187 15.36 -17.76 11.39
CA ARG A 187 16.01 -19.06 11.15
C ARG A 187 17.48 -18.91 10.72
N ALA A 188 17.81 -17.81 10.06
CA ALA A 188 19.19 -17.45 9.70
C ALA A 188 19.95 -16.71 10.83
N GLY A 189 19.37 -16.56 12.02
CA GLY A 189 20.03 -16.00 13.20
C GLY A 189 19.75 -14.52 13.48
N ALA A 190 18.82 -13.87 12.78
CA ALA A 190 18.40 -12.51 13.09
C ALA A 190 17.57 -12.44 14.39
N THR A 191 17.66 -11.33 15.10
CA THR A 191 16.85 -11.05 16.30
C THR A 191 15.84 -9.95 16.04
N THR A 192 14.57 -10.22 16.33
CA THR A 192 13.47 -9.23 16.23
C THR A 192 13.11 -8.68 17.59
N PHE A 193 13.13 -7.35 17.70
CA PHE A 193 12.68 -6.61 18.88
C PHE A 193 11.38 -5.89 18.54
N THR A 194 10.26 -6.34 19.12
CA THR A 194 8.96 -5.69 18.96
C THR A 194 8.74 -4.61 20.01
N ASN A 195 7.76 -3.74 19.75
CA ASN A 195 7.52 -2.55 20.54
C ASN A 195 8.78 -1.70 20.76
N ALA A 196 9.69 -1.72 19.77
CA ALA A 196 10.98 -1.06 19.78
C ALA A 196 11.01 -0.06 18.62
N ARG A 197 10.71 1.20 18.94
CA ARG A 197 10.72 2.28 17.95
C ARG A 197 12.11 2.90 17.90
N ALA A 198 12.78 2.92 16.75
CA ALA A 198 14.02 3.69 16.66
C ALA A 198 13.72 5.19 16.62
N ASP A 199 14.54 5.95 17.34
CA ASP A 199 14.35 7.39 17.51
C ASP A 199 15.58 8.17 17.04
N ARG A 200 16.79 7.59 17.19
CA ARG A 200 18.04 8.27 16.90
C ARG A 200 19.03 7.36 16.18
N ILE A 201 19.67 7.87 15.14
CA ILE A 201 20.80 7.29 14.43
C ILE A 201 21.99 8.21 14.67
N THR A 202 23.06 7.67 15.23
CA THR A 202 24.29 8.43 15.50
C THR A 202 25.34 8.13 14.46
N LEU A 203 26.03 9.19 14.03
CA LEU A 203 27.13 9.12 13.10
C LEU A 203 28.42 9.51 13.84
N GLU A 204 29.48 8.76 13.62
CA GLU A 204 30.84 9.05 14.07
C GLU A 204 31.73 9.24 12.84
N ARG A 205 32.39 10.40 12.72
CA ARG A 205 33.19 10.78 11.54
C ARG A 205 32.44 10.61 10.21
N GLY A 206 31.13 10.92 10.21
CA GLY A 206 30.26 10.84 9.05
C GLY A 206 29.75 9.43 8.70
N ARG A 207 30.11 8.38 9.46
CA ARG A 207 29.62 7.01 9.27
C ARG A 207 28.70 6.61 10.40
N VAL A 208 27.73 5.74 10.10
CA VAL A 208 26.86 5.15 11.13
C VAL A 208 27.69 4.51 12.25
N ARG A 209 27.23 4.70 13.50
CA ARG A 209 27.82 4.06 14.68
C ARG A 209 26.83 3.28 15.53
N GLU A 210 25.66 3.86 15.80
CA GLU A 210 24.70 3.31 16.75
C GLU A 210 23.28 3.82 16.48
N VAL A 211 22.29 2.96 16.68
CA VAL A 211 20.85 3.28 16.65
C VAL A 211 20.29 3.18 18.06
N HIS A 212 19.51 4.18 18.47
CA HIS A 212 18.81 4.22 19.74
C HIS A 212 17.32 4.00 19.51
N ALA A 213 16.73 3.12 20.31
CA ALA A 213 15.32 2.82 20.29
C ALA A 213 14.66 2.96 21.66
N THR A 214 13.39 3.35 21.66
CA THR A 214 12.52 3.29 22.83
C THR A 214 11.75 1.98 22.78
N THR A 215 11.83 1.18 23.85
CA THR A 215 11.09 -0.07 24.04
C THR A 215 10.13 0.02 25.22
N ARG A 216 9.24 -0.98 25.41
CA ARG A 216 8.43 -1.10 26.65
C ARG A 216 9.28 -1.15 27.92
N GLY A 217 10.50 -1.72 27.84
CA GLY A 217 11.43 -1.86 28.96
C GLY A 217 12.41 -0.69 29.13
N GLY A 218 12.24 0.40 28.36
CA GLY A 218 13.14 1.55 28.38
C GLY A 218 14.00 1.67 27.12
N ALA A 219 15.16 2.32 27.25
CA ALA A 219 16.03 2.63 26.12
C ALA A 219 16.88 1.42 25.68
N MET A 220 16.96 1.20 24.38
CA MET A 220 17.82 0.21 23.73
C MET A 220 18.84 0.91 22.84
N ARG A 221 20.04 0.34 22.74
CA ARG A 221 21.09 0.81 21.83
C ARG A 221 21.63 -0.38 21.04
N VAL A 222 21.77 -0.20 19.73
CA VAL A 222 22.31 -1.21 18.83
C VAL A 222 23.47 -0.58 18.06
N ARG A 223 24.68 -1.10 18.31
CA ARG A 223 25.89 -0.66 17.60
C ARG A 223 25.91 -1.30 16.22
N THR A 224 26.26 -0.53 15.21
CA THR A 224 26.16 -0.96 13.81
C THR A 224 26.99 -0.05 12.91
N GLU A 225 27.42 -0.58 11.77
CA GLU A 225 28.04 0.19 10.69
C GLU A 225 27.07 0.36 9.49
N THR A 226 25.87 -0.23 9.57
CA THR A 226 24.87 -0.24 8.49
C THR A 226 23.45 -0.19 9.04
N VAL A 227 22.70 0.86 8.71
CA VAL A 227 21.29 1.02 9.04
C VAL A 227 20.44 0.94 7.80
N ILE A 228 19.37 0.14 7.86
CA ILE A 228 18.32 0.11 6.86
C ILE A 228 17.08 0.77 7.46
N VAL A 229 16.69 1.93 6.94
CA VAL A 229 15.47 2.62 7.33
C VAL A 229 14.32 2.10 6.47
N ALA A 230 13.29 1.55 7.10
CA ALA A 230 12.13 1.03 6.37
C ALA A 230 10.80 1.42 7.05
N ALA A 231 10.72 2.61 7.64
CA ALA A 231 9.56 3.06 8.42
C ALA A 231 8.30 3.37 7.58
N GLY A 232 8.41 3.32 6.24
CA GLY A 232 7.34 3.59 5.30
C GLY A 232 7.30 5.06 4.85
N ALA A 233 6.68 5.31 3.71
CA ALA A 233 6.72 6.61 3.04
C ALA A 233 6.23 7.80 3.88
N LEU A 234 5.34 7.59 4.84
CA LEU A 234 4.88 8.67 5.71
C LEU A 234 5.76 8.89 6.95
N LEU A 235 6.57 7.92 7.38
CA LEU A 235 7.33 7.99 8.63
C LEU A 235 8.84 8.12 8.43
N THR A 236 9.39 7.51 7.37
CA THR A 236 10.81 7.59 7.01
C THR A 236 11.33 9.02 6.92
N PRO A 237 10.64 9.98 6.28
CA PRO A 237 11.11 11.37 6.24
C PRO A 237 11.24 12.00 7.62
N SER A 238 10.37 11.61 8.56
CA SER A 238 10.37 12.12 9.92
C SER A 238 11.57 11.61 10.72
N LEU A 239 11.88 10.32 10.59
CA LEU A 239 13.07 9.72 11.20
C LEU A 239 14.35 10.35 10.65
N LEU A 240 14.50 10.41 9.33
CA LEU A 240 15.69 10.98 8.69
C LEU A 240 15.89 12.45 9.08
N ARG A 241 14.81 13.25 9.04
CA ARG A 241 14.87 14.67 9.40
C ARG A 241 15.28 14.90 10.86
N ARG A 242 14.73 14.13 11.81
CA ARG A 242 15.11 14.22 13.23
C ARG A 242 16.59 13.89 13.47
N ASN A 243 17.16 13.05 12.61
CA ASN A 243 18.57 12.66 12.66
C ASN A 243 19.49 13.50 11.77
N ARG A 244 18.96 14.58 11.15
CA ARG A 244 19.69 15.47 10.23
C ARG A 244 20.28 14.73 9.02
N LEU A 245 19.58 13.72 8.53
CA LEU A 245 19.94 12.91 7.37
C LEU A 245 19.05 13.23 6.17
N GLY A 246 19.59 13.12 4.96
CA GLY A 246 18.82 13.19 3.70
C GLY A 246 18.27 14.56 3.32
N ALA A 247 18.68 15.64 4.00
CA ALA A 247 18.15 16.99 3.76
C ALA A 247 18.84 17.75 2.61
N ALA A 248 19.99 17.27 2.11
CA ALA A 248 20.87 18.01 1.22
C ALA A 248 20.19 18.50 -0.09
N SER A 249 19.32 17.67 -0.69
CA SER A 249 18.59 18.02 -1.90
C SER A 249 17.35 18.90 -1.67
N GLY A 250 16.94 19.10 -0.41
CA GLY A 250 15.66 19.73 -0.09
C GLY A 250 14.42 18.91 -0.47
N GLN A 251 14.59 17.65 -0.90
CA GLN A 251 13.49 16.78 -1.37
C GLN A 251 12.90 15.90 -0.26
N LEU A 252 13.52 15.84 0.93
CA LEU A 252 13.06 14.98 2.03
C LEU A 252 11.65 15.33 2.50
N GLY A 253 10.75 14.38 2.33
CA GLY A 253 9.32 14.50 2.62
C GLY A 253 8.54 15.20 1.51
N ARG A 254 9.10 15.47 0.32
CA ARG A 254 8.37 15.98 -0.84
C ARG A 254 8.04 14.85 -1.81
N ASN A 255 7.33 15.16 -2.89
CA ASN A 255 7.04 14.21 -3.98
C ASN A 255 6.16 13.03 -3.56
N LEU A 256 5.34 13.21 -2.52
CA LEU A 256 4.41 12.17 -2.08
C LEU A 256 3.39 11.89 -3.18
N SER A 257 3.38 10.67 -3.67
CA SER A 257 2.23 10.07 -4.36
C SER A 257 1.50 9.18 -3.37
N ILE A 258 0.18 9.07 -3.47
CA ILE A 258 -0.63 8.22 -2.59
C ILE A 258 -1.45 7.16 -3.32
N HIS A 259 -1.56 7.26 -4.65
CA HIS A 259 -2.41 6.40 -5.49
C HIS A 259 -3.87 6.41 -4.98
N PRO A 260 -4.59 7.53 -5.11
CA PRO A 260 -5.94 7.68 -4.60
C PRO A 260 -6.89 6.67 -5.25
N ALA A 261 -7.82 6.19 -4.45
CA ALA A 261 -8.79 5.17 -4.78
C ALA A 261 -10.16 5.54 -4.22
N SER A 262 -11.21 5.07 -4.87
CA SER A 262 -12.58 5.22 -4.41
C SER A 262 -13.44 4.08 -4.96
N ALA A 263 -14.65 3.89 -4.45
CA ALA A 263 -15.45 2.70 -4.77
C ALA A 263 -16.91 3.06 -5.06
N ALA A 264 -17.43 2.55 -6.16
CA ALA A 264 -18.85 2.61 -6.47
C ALA A 264 -19.57 1.36 -5.97
N ARG A 265 -20.89 1.47 -5.84
CA ARG A 265 -21.77 0.40 -5.39
C ARG A 265 -22.85 0.15 -6.44
N ALA A 266 -23.29 -1.10 -6.53
CA ALA A 266 -24.36 -1.50 -7.42
C ALA A 266 -25.38 -2.36 -6.66
N LEU A 267 -26.67 -2.06 -6.82
CA LEU A 267 -27.76 -2.84 -6.25
C LEU A 267 -28.25 -3.85 -7.30
N TYR A 268 -28.39 -5.10 -6.88
CA TYR A 268 -28.91 -6.21 -7.69
C TYR A 268 -30.23 -6.73 -7.09
N ASP A 269 -31.00 -7.47 -7.89
CA ASP A 269 -32.21 -8.15 -7.40
C ASP A 269 -31.85 -9.39 -6.57
N GLU A 270 -30.83 -10.13 -7.02
CA GLU A 270 -30.34 -11.34 -6.37
C GLU A 270 -29.26 -11.05 -5.32
N PRO A 271 -29.10 -11.91 -4.30
CA PRO A 271 -27.99 -11.81 -3.34
C PRO A 271 -26.63 -11.82 -4.02
N VAL A 272 -25.73 -10.96 -3.54
CA VAL A 272 -24.32 -10.84 -3.94
C VAL A 272 -23.39 -11.29 -2.81
N ASP A 273 -23.74 -10.96 -1.56
CA ASP A 273 -22.95 -11.20 -0.35
C ASP A 273 -21.48 -10.75 -0.53
N PRO A 274 -21.21 -9.44 -0.66
CA PRO A 274 -19.91 -8.92 -1.07
C PRO A 274 -18.76 -9.29 -0.10
N TRP A 275 -19.06 -9.60 1.15
CA TRP A 275 -18.08 -10.08 2.13
C TRP A 275 -17.66 -11.55 1.95
N ALA A 276 -18.29 -12.30 1.04
CA ALA A 276 -17.93 -13.68 0.74
C ALA A 276 -16.96 -13.74 -0.44
N GLY A 277 -15.81 -14.41 -0.25
CA GLY A 277 -14.75 -14.50 -1.25
C GLY A 277 -13.63 -13.49 -1.02
N VAL A 278 -12.76 -13.35 -2.00
CA VAL A 278 -11.58 -12.50 -1.92
C VAL A 278 -11.96 -11.06 -2.32
N PRO A 279 -11.75 -10.05 -1.45
CA PRO A 279 -12.14 -8.66 -1.72
C PRO A 279 -11.55 -8.05 -2.99
N GLN A 280 -10.25 -8.23 -3.20
CA GLN A 280 -9.54 -7.76 -4.39
C GLN A 280 -9.14 -8.99 -5.22
N SER A 281 -10.05 -9.49 -6.06
CA SER A 281 -9.87 -10.74 -6.81
C SER A 281 -9.92 -10.59 -8.33
N VAL A 282 -10.50 -9.51 -8.83
CA VAL A 282 -10.61 -9.19 -10.26
C VAL A 282 -10.07 -7.78 -10.49
N TYR A 283 -9.50 -7.56 -11.67
CA TYR A 283 -9.15 -6.24 -12.19
C TYR A 283 -9.80 -5.99 -13.56
N VAL A 284 -9.95 -4.72 -13.92
CA VAL A 284 -10.26 -4.24 -15.27
C VAL A 284 -9.26 -3.14 -15.59
N ASP A 285 -8.48 -3.33 -16.65
CA ASP A 285 -7.33 -2.48 -17.01
C ASP A 285 -7.48 -1.79 -18.38
N GLU A 286 -8.69 -1.79 -18.94
CA GLU A 286 -9.03 -1.11 -20.20
C GLU A 286 -8.51 0.33 -20.29
N LEU A 287 -8.54 1.06 -19.16
CA LEU A 287 -8.12 2.47 -19.08
C LEU A 287 -6.75 2.64 -18.40
N ALA A 288 -5.95 1.58 -18.29
CA ALA A 288 -4.64 1.63 -17.62
C ALA A 288 -3.68 2.63 -18.29
N GLY A 289 -3.74 2.76 -19.62
CA GLY A 289 -2.98 3.76 -20.37
C GLY A 289 -3.31 5.21 -20.01
N ASP A 290 -4.52 5.46 -19.51
CA ASP A 290 -4.98 6.76 -19.02
C ASP A 290 -4.70 6.98 -17.51
N GLY A 291 -4.06 5.99 -16.87
CA GLY A 291 -3.78 5.97 -15.44
C GLY A 291 -5.00 5.60 -14.59
N ILE A 292 -5.95 4.84 -15.13
CA ILE A 292 -7.14 4.37 -14.42
C ILE A 292 -7.12 2.84 -14.36
N MET A 293 -7.15 2.29 -13.14
CA MET A 293 -7.26 0.86 -12.90
C MET A 293 -8.53 0.60 -12.09
N LEU A 294 -9.32 -0.40 -12.48
CA LEU A 294 -10.41 -0.86 -11.63
C LEU A 294 -10.00 -2.16 -10.94
N GLU A 295 -10.21 -2.22 -9.63
CA GLU A 295 -9.86 -3.40 -8.82
C GLU A 295 -11.02 -3.77 -7.90
N GLY A 296 -11.13 -5.07 -7.60
CA GLY A 296 -12.04 -5.56 -6.59
C GLY A 296 -11.89 -4.80 -5.28
N ILE A 297 -13.01 -4.48 -4.65
CA ILE A 297 -13.04 -4.02 -3.27
C ILE A 297 -14.34 -4.54 -2.66
N ALA A 298 -14.22 -5.23 -1.54
CA ALA A 298 -15.35 -5.70 -0.78
C ALA A 298 -14.95 -5.89 0.69
N GLY A 299 -15.93 -6.01 1.57
CA GLY A 299 -15.64 -6.14 2.99
C GLY A 299 -16.91 -6.36 3.81
N PRO A 300 -16.75 -6.57 5.13
CA PRO A 300 -17.86 -6.78 6.03
C PRO A 300 -18.79 -5.54 6.08
N PRO A 301 -20.07 -5.74 6.47
CA PRO A 301 -21.07 -4.67 6.45
C PRO A 301 -20.71 -3.41 7.23
N ASP A 302 -19.97 -3.53 8.33
CA ASP A 302 -19.53 -2.40 9.15
C ASP A 302 -18.48 -1.52 8.44
N GLN A 303 -17.55 -2.12 7.69
CA GLN A 303 -16.68 -1.36 6.79
C GLN A 303 -17.50 -0.67 5.69
N ALA A 304 -18.45 -1.39 5.11
CA ALA A 304 -19.31 -0.85 4.06
C ALA A 304 -20.16 0.33 4.56
N ALA A 305 -20.64 0.26 5.80
CA ALA A 305 -21.43 1.34 6.41
C ALA A 305 -20.65 2.65 6.49
N MET A 306 -19.37 2.62 6.86
CA MET A 306 -18.54 3.82 6.96
C MET A 306 -18.24 4.47 5.60
N SER A 307 -18.11 3.67 4.54
CA SER A 307 -17.75 4.16 3.21
C SER A 307 -18.94 4.42 2.29
N THR A 308 -20.18 4.21 2.77
CA THR A 308 -21.38 4.49 1.98
C THR A 308 -21.69 5.98 2.02
N PRO A 309 -21.67 6.70 0.87
CA PRO A 309 -21.75 8.16 0.83
C PRO A 309 -23.21 8.65 0.92
N ARG A 310 -23.95 8.21 1.94
CA ARG A 310 -25.36 8.55 2.22
C ARG A 310 -25.59 8.69 3.72
N ALA A 311 -26.70 9.31 4.11
CA ALA A 311 -27.06 9.51 5.51
C ALA A 311 -28.54 9.19 5.78
N GLY A 312 -28.90 9.05 7.06
CA GLY A 312 -30.28 8.90 7.51
C GLY A 312 -30.99 7.66 6.93
N ALA A 313 -32.22 7.84 6.45
CA ALA A 313 -33.05 6.76 5.93
C ALA A 313 -32.43 6.08 4.70
N GLU A 314 -31.82 6.85 3.79
CA GLU A 314 -31.19 6.29 2.59
C GLU A 314 -29.99 5.40 2.94
N HIS A 315 -29.15 5.82 3.90
CA HIS A 315 -28.07 4.99 4.40
C HIS A 315 -28.59 3.70 5.04
N ARG A 316 -29.62 3.80 5.91
CA ARG A 316 -30.26 2.64 6.53
C ARG A 316 -30.76 1.66 5.47
N ASP A 317 -31.44 2.14 4.44
CA ASP A 317 -32.03 1.30 3.41
C ASP A 317 -30.95 0.59 2.57
N LEU A 318 -29.83 1.27 2.28
CA LEU A 318 -28.66 0.65 1.65
C LEU A 318 -28.00 -0.41 2.54
N MET A 319 -27.96 -0.19 3.86
CA MET A 319 -27.43 -1.18 4.80
C MET A 319 -28.36 -2.40 4.94
N LEU A 320 -29.67 -2.20 4.94
CA LEU A 320 -30.66 -3.29 4.88
C LEU A 320 -30.56 -4.07 3.57
N ALA A 321 -30.15 -3.41 2.48
CA ALA A 321 -29.92 -4.03 1.18
C ALA A 321 -28.51 -4.62 1.00
N ALA A 322 -27.61 -4.53 1.99
CA ALA A 322 -26.18 -4.82 1.81
C ALA A 322 -25.87 -6.21 1.21
N ARG A 323 -26.69 -7.23 1.49
CA ARG A 323 -26.55 -8.56 0.88
C ARG A 323 -26.71 -8.57 -0.64
N ARG A 324 -27.41 -7.60 -1.20
CA ARG A 324 -27.67 -7.46 -2.65
C ARG A 324 -26.86 -6.34 -3.29
N THR A 325 -25.92 -5.77 -2.54
CA THR A 325 -25.09 -4.66 -3.01
C THR A 325 -23.71 -5.19 -3.38
N GLY A 326 -23.30 -5.01 -4.63
CA GLY A 326 -21.92 -5.19 -5.05
C GLY A 326 -21.10 -3.91 -4.89
N SER A 327 -19.78 -4.04 -4.86
CA SER A 327 -18.83 -2.93 -4.87
C SER A 327 -17.58 -3.24 -5.67
N PHE A 328 -17.02 -2.21 -6.31
CA PHE A 328 -15.78 -2.29 -7.05
C PHE A 328 -15.07 -0.94 -7.03
N GLY A 329 -13.74 -0.98 -7.08
CA GLY A 329 -12.87 0.17 -6.90
C GLY A 329 -12.46 0.80 -8.23
N VAL A 330 -12.22 2.11 -8.20
CA VAL A 330 -11.51 2.89 -9.20
C VAL A 330 -10.27 3.44 -8.52
N MET A 331 -9.11 3.24 -9.14
CA MET A 331 -7.80 3.68 -8.66
C MET A 331 -7.14 4.55 -9.73
N VAL A 332 -6.54 5.65 -9.30
CA VAL A 332 -5.99 6.68 -10.20
C VAL A 332 -4.49 6.82 -9.96
N SER A 333 -3.70 6.65 -11.02
CA SER A 333 -2.27 6.99 -11.04
C SER A 333 -2.14 8.52 -10.95
N ASP A 334 -1.81 9.00 -9.75
CA ASP A 334 -1.91 10.42 -9.41
C ASP A 334 -0.82 11.29 -10.06
N THR A 335 -1.27 12.43 -10.56
CA THR A 335 -0.40 13.51 -11.04
C THR A 335 -0.02 14.48 -9.92
N ALA A 336 -0.88 14.62 -8.91
CA ALA A 336 -0.62 15.41 -7.73
C ALA A 336 0.67 14.98 -7.00
N ARG A 337 1.32 15.94 -6.33
CA ARG A 337 2.50 15.69 -5.49
C ARG A 337 2.31 16.36 -4.14
N GLY A 338 2.21 15.53 -3.11
CA GLY A 338 2.08 15.96 -1.73
C GLY A 338 3.42 16.12 -1.01
N SER A 339 3.33 16.34 0.30
CA SER A 339 4.48 16.36 1.20
C SER A 339 4.16 15.87 2.60
N VAL A 340 5.19 15.45 3.32
CA VAL A 340 5.15 15.00 4.71
C VAL A 340 6.09 15.86 5.54
N ARG A 341 5.51 16.52 6.55
CA ARG A 341 6.21 17.31 7.55
C ARG A 341 6.07 16.66 8.93
N SER A 342 7.02 16.96 9.80
CA SER A 342 7.01 16.46 11.18
C SER A 342 6.65 17.61 12.12
N LEU A 343 5.72 17.38 13.03
CA LEU A 343 5.43 18.28 14.14
C LEU A 343 5.67 17.53 15.45
N GLY A 344 6.87 17.71 16.02
CA GLY A 344 7.35 16.87 17.11
C GLY A 344 7.34 15.39 16.71
N ARG A 345 6.59 14.56 17.44
CA ARG A 345 6.44 13.13 17.16
C ARG A 345 5.42 12.80 16.07
N ARG A 346 4.51 13.71 15.75
CA ARG A 346 3.43 13.51 14.76
C ARG A 346 3.89 13.88 13.35
N ILE A 347 3.14 13.40 12.36
CA ILE A 347 3.30 13.77 10.95
C ILE A 347 2.12 14.63 10.51
N VAL A 348 2.39 15.52 9.55
CA VAL A 348 1.38 16.27 8.81
C VAL A 348 1.58 15.92 7.34
N VAL A 349 0.59 15.27 6.75
CA VAL A 349 0.56 14.89 5.35
C VAL A 349 -0.23 15.95 4.60
N ARG A 350 0.37 16.61 3.61
CA ARG A 350 -0.32 17.55 2.72
C ARG A 350 -0.46 16.95 1.35
N TYR A 351 -1.66 16.98 0.81
CA TYR A 351 -1.96 16.44 -0.52
C TYR A 351 -3.28 17.02 -1.00
N ASP A 352 -3.26 17.64 -2.18
CA ASP A 352 -4.43 18.15 -2.87
C ASP A 352 -4.65 17.29 -4.11
N LEU A 353 -5.86 16.77 -4.28
CA LEU A 353 -6.20 15.95 -5.45
C LEU A 353 -6.23 16.85 -6.70
N HIS A 354 -5.51 16.47 -7.74
CA HIS A 354 -5.44 17.28 -8.95
C HIS A 354 -6.79 17.25 -9.71
N PRO A 355 -7.22 18.34 -10.37
CA PRO A 355 -8.43 18.33 -11.21
C PRO A 355 -8.43 17.22 -12.28
N ASP A 356 -7.28 16.92 -12.87
CA ASP A 356 -7.16 15.82 -13.84
C ASP A 356 -7.34 14.44 -13.18
N ASP A 357 -6.92 14.28 -11.93
CA ASP A 357 -7.13 13.05 -11.17
C ASP A 357 -8.63 12.89 -10.81
N ALA A 358 -9.33 14.00 -10.52
CA ALA A 358 -10.78 14.01 -10.33
C ALA A 358 -11.54 13.64 -11.62
N GLU A 359 -11.07 14.10 -12.78
CA GLU A 359 -11.62 13.71 -14.08
C GLU A 359 -11.36 12.23 -14.39
N ARG A 360 -10.19 11.70 -14.03
CA ARG A 360 -9.91 10.26 -14.13
C ARG A 360 -10.86 9.42 -13.28
N PHE A 361 -11.18 9.86 -12.05
CA PHE A 361 -12.21 9.22 -11.24
C PHE A 361 -13.57 9.21 -11.94
N ARG A 362 -14.00 10.36 -12.50
CA ARG A 362 -15.27 10.47 -13.22
C ARG A 362 -15.34 9.45 -14.37
N ARG A 363 -14.29 9.39 -15.20
CA ARG A 363 -14.16 8.43 -16.32
C ARG A 363 -14.16 6.97 -15.84
N GLY A 364 -13.43 6.67 -14.77
CA GLY A 364 -13.41 5.33 -14.18
C GLY A 364 -14.79 4.91 -13.63
N PHE A 365 -15.52 5.81 -12.99
CA PHE A 365 -16.86 5.54 -12.49
C PHE A 365 -17.91 5.42 -13.60
N GLU A 366 -17.74 6.15 -14.70
CA GLU A 366 -18.56 5.96 -15.91
C GLU A 366 -18.38 4.54 -16.47
N LEU A 367 -17.14 4.09 -16.66
CA LEU A 367 -16.87 2.72 -17.11
C LEU A 367 -17.40 1.67 -16.13
N LEU A 368 -17.18 1.88 -14.82
CA LEU A 368 -17.64 0.97 -13.79
C LEU A 368 -19.17 0.85 -13.75
N ALA A 369 -19.89 1.97 -13.92
CA ALA A 369 -21.34 1.96 -14.00
C ALA A 369 -21.82 1.12 -15.20
N ARG A 370 -21.20 1.27 -16.38
CA ARG A 370 -21.52 0.42 -17.55
C ARG A 370 -21.30 -1.05 -17.25
N ILE A 371 -20.19 -1.41 -16.60
CA ILE A 371 -19.90 -2.79 -16.23
C ILE A 371 -20.96 -3.35 -15.27
N PHE A 372 -21.34 -2.58 -14.25
CA PHE A 372 -22.40 -2.99 -13.33
C PHE A 372 -23.76 -3.19 -14.02
N PHE A 373 -24.17 -2.28 -14.90
CA PHE A 373 -25.42 -2.46 -15.66
C PHE A 373 -25.37 -3.65 -16.61
N ALA A 374 -24.24 -3.87 -17.30
CA ALA A 374 -24.04 -5.06 -18.14
C ALA A 374 -24.10 -6.38 -17.33
N ALA A 375 -23.74 -6.32 -16.05
CA ALA A 375 -23.85 -7.41 -15.08
C ALA A 375 -25.25 -7.53 -14.42
N GLY A 376 -26.21 -6.69 -14.80
CA GLY A 376 -27.60 -6.76 -14.31
C GLY A 376 -27.87 -5.95 -13.04
N ALA A 377 -27.05 -4.95 -12.71
CA ALA A 377 -27.38 -4.01 -11.65
C ALA A 377 -28.64 -3.20 -11.99
N ARG A 378 -29.50 -2.96 -10.99
CA ARG A 378 -30.68 -2.11 -11.12
C ARG A 378 -30.33 -0.63 -10.91
N GLU A 379 -29.46 -0.37 -9.95
CA GLU A 379 -29.05 0.98 -9.55
C GLU A 379 -27.55 1.01 -9.24
N VAL A 380 -26.88 2.12 -9.59
CA VAL A 380 -25.46 2.34 -9.31
C VAL A 380 -25.28 3.64 -8.53
N ILE A 381 -24.48 3.59 -7.48
CA ILE A 381 -24.11 4.72 -6.63
C ILE A 381 -22.62 4.98 -6.80
N VAL A 382 -22.29 6.14 -7.36
CA VAL A 382 -20.92 6.60 -7.49
C VAL A 382 -20.57 7.55 -6.34
N PRO A 383 -19.33 7.54 -5.83
CA PRO A 383 -18.89 8.34 -4.68
C PRO A 383 -18.47 9.76 -5.12
N ILE A 384 -19.31 10.41 -5.94
CA ILE A 384 -19.16 11.79 -6.39
C ILE A 384 -20.31 12.61 -5.80
N ASP A 385 -19.99 13.57 -4.94
CA ASP A 385 -20.99 14.45 -4.33
C ASP A 385 -21.76 15.26 -5.39
N GLY A 386 -23.08 15.31 -5.23
CA GLY A 386 -24.02 15.90 -6.17
C GLY A 386 -24.46 14.99 -7.34
N VAL A 387 -23.92 13.77 -7.46
CA VAL A 387 -24.39 12.80 -8.45
C VAL A 387 -25.49 11.90 -7.84
N PRO A 388 -26.70 11.87 -8.43
CA PRO A 388 -27.77 11.02 -7.94
C PRO A 388 -27.47 9.53 -8.19
N THR A 389 -28.25 8.66 -7.56
CA THR A 389 -28.25 7.23 -7.90
C THR A 389 -28.61 7.05 -9.37
N LEU A 390 -27.79 6.30 -10.09
CA LEU A 390 -27.92 6.07 -11.54
C LEU A 390 -28.79 4.84 -11.78
N ARG A 391 -29.60 4.89 -12.84
CA ARG A 391 -30.29 3.76 -13.45
C ARG A 391 -29.77 3.53 -14.86
N ASP A 392 -30.18 2.43 -15.46
CA ASP A 392 -29.82 2.14 -16.86
C ASP A 392 -30.26 3.29 -17.78
N GLY A 393 -29.35 3.74 -18.66
CA GLY A 393 -29.51 4.95 -19.48
C GLY A 393 -29.23 6.30 -18.79
N ASP A 394 -28.86 6.34 -17.51
CA ASP A 394 -28.36 7.56 -16.86
C ASP A 394 -26.85 7.75 -17.01
N VAL A 395 -26.11 6.72 -17.43
CA VAL A 395 -24.64 6.74 -17.46
C VAL A 395 -24.10 7.82 -18.38
N GLU A 396 -24.80 8.09 -19.49
CA GLU A 396 -24.47 9.15 -20.45
C GLU A 396 -24.53 10.56 -19.84
N ARG A 397 -25.12 10.72 -18.64
CA ARG A 397 -25.19 12.00 -17.93
C ARG A 397 -23.91 12.32 -17.15
N LEU A 398 -23.15 11.30 -16.72
CA LEU A 398 -21.86 11.48 -16.03
C LEU A 398 -20.82 12.28 -16.86
N PRO A 399 -20.66 12.06 -18.18
CA PRO A 399 -19.79 12.84 -19.07
C PRO A 399 -19.95 14.36 -19.05
N SER A 400 -21.15 14.86 -18.75
CA SER A 400 -21.49 16.28 -18.96
C SER A 400 -21.09 17.22 -17.81
N ALA A 401 -20.72 16.68 -16.65
CA ALA A 401 -20.41 17.45 -15.45
C ALA A 401 -18.90 17.52 -15.18
N ARG A 402 -18.32 18.72 -15.15
CA ARG A 402 -16.95 18.90 -14.67
C ARG A 402 -16.90 18.59 -13.17
N VAL A 403 -16.21 17.50 -12.81
CA VAL A 403 -16.08 17.07 -11.41
C VAL A 403 -14.94 17.84 -10.74
N ARG A 404 -15.21 18.42 -9.56
CA ARG A 404 -14.19 19.08 -8.75
C ARG A 404 -13.56 18.08 -7.77
N PRO A 405 -12.27 18.21 -7.44
CA PRO A 405 -11.60 17.36 -6.46
C PRO A 405 -12.40 17.11 -5.18
N ARG A 406 -12.91 18.17 -4.56
CA ARG A 406 -13.72 18.11 -3.32
C ARG A 406 -14.97 17.24 -3.37
N GLN A 407 -15.45 16.90 -4.56
CA GLN A 407 -16.64 16.06 -4.72
C GLN A 407 -16.30 14.57 -4.65
N ILE A 408 -15.03 14.20 -4.77
CA ILE A 408 -14.61 12.80 -4.70
C ILE A 408 -14.43 12.38 -3.24
N SER A 409 -15.16 11.35 -2.81
CA SER A 409 -14.83 10.66 -1.56
C SER A 409 -13.71 9.65 -1.83
N ALA A 410 -12.49 9.91 -1.37
CA ALA A 410 -11.33 9.07 -1.67
C ALA A 410 -10.63 8.55 -0.41
N MET A 411 -10.00 7.39 -0.57
CA MET A 411 -8.97 6.83 0.30
C MET A 411 -7.71 6.61 -0.52
N ALA A 412 -6.58 6.35 0.13
CA ALA A 412 -5.36 6.04 -0.58
C ALA A 412 -4.52 5.03 0.19
N PHE A 413 -3.89 4.09 -0.51
CA PHE A 413 -3.27 2.92 0.13
C PHE A 413 -1.77 2.80 -0.16
N HIS A 414 -1.25 3.62 -1.09
CA HIS A 414 0.09 3.44 -1.64
C HIS A 414 0.91 4.74 -1.53
N PRO A 415 1.24 5.21 -0.31
CA PRO A 415 2.12 6.36 -0.16
C PRO A 415 3.55 6.02 -0.62
N LEU A 416 4.13 6.85 -1.49
CA LEU A 416 5.44 6.65 -2.14
C LEU A 416 6.25 7.97 -2.24
N GLY A 417 7.55 7.88 -2.57
CA GLY A 417 8.35 9.00 -3.12
C GLY A 417 8.94 10.02 -2.14
N THR A 418 8.66 9.90 -0.85
CA THR A 418 9.05 10.91 0.15
C THR A 418 10.53 10.93 0.54
N ALA A 419 11.29 9.92 0.13
CA ALA A 419 12.75 9.86 0.18
C ALA A 419 13.28 9.33 -1.16
N ARG A 420 12.74 9.87 -2.26
CA ARG A 420 12.94 9.42 -3.64
C ARG A 420 14.40 9.11 -3.97
N ALA A 421 14.61 7.95 -4.61
CA ALA A 421 15.85 7.55 -5.24
C ALA A 421 16.05 8.21 -6.62
N GLY A 422 17.30 8.40 -7.01
CA GLY A 422 17.67 8.86 -8.35
C GLY A 422 19.17 9.18 -8.42
N ALA A 423 19.70 9.33 -9.63
CA ALA A 423 21.13 9.60 -9.85
C ALA A 423 21.53 11.04 -9.50
N ASP A 424 20.63 12.01 -9.73
CA ASP A 424 20.90 13.43 -9.45
C ASP A 424 20.79 13.75 -7.95
N SER A 425 21.90 14.20 -7.37
CA SER A 425 22.02 14.62 -5.97
C SER A 425 21.21 15.86 -5.61
N ALA A 426 20.84 16.71 -6.57
CA ALA A 426 19.99 17.87 -6.34
C ALA A 426 18.49 17.50 -6.32
N ALA A 427 18.10 16.37 -6.91
CA ALA A 427 16.71 15.96 -7.09
C ALA A 427 16.27 14.72 -6.29
N SER A 428 17.19 14.05 -5.59
CA SER A 428 16.94 12.81 -4.85
C SER A 428 17.44 12.86 -3.40
N VAL A 429 16.85 12.06 -2.53
CA VAL A 429 17.26 11.93 -1.11
C VAL A 429 18.26 10.80 -0.95
N VAL A 430 18.03 9.70 -1.68
CA VAL A 430 18.93 8.55 -1.75
C VAL A 430 19.47 8.42 -3.18
N ASP A 431 20.62 7.81 -3.33
CA ASP A 431 21.19 7.48 -4.64
C ASP A 431 20.49 6.26 -5.30
N GLU A 432 20.93 5.87 -6.49
CA GLU A 432 20.44 4.71 -7.24
C GLU A 432 20.69 3.36 -6.54
N HIS A 433 21.43 3.39 -5.43
CA HIS A 433 21.73 2.26 -4.56
C HIS A 433 21.01 2.35 -3.23
N LEU A 434 20.04 3.28 -3.13
CA LEU A 434 19.20 3.53 -1.98
C LEU A 434 19.96 4.00 -0.73
N GLN A 435 21.20 4.46 -0.88
CA GLN A 435 21.99 5.03 0.20
C GLN A 435 21.62 6.50 0.40
N VAL A 436 21.42 6.91 1.65
CA VAL A 436 21.17 8.31 1.99
C VAL A 436 22.40 9.15 1.64
N ARG A 437 22.18 10.19 0.83
CA ARG A 437 23.25 11.08 0.38
C ARG A 437 23.91 11.79 1.57
N GLY A 438 25.24 11.75 1.61
CA GLY A 438 26.03 12.32 2.71
C GLY A 438 26.02 11.50 4.01
N ALA A 439 25.46 10.28 4.02
CA ALA A 439 25.43 9.42 5.19
C ALA A 439 25.84 7.96 4.87
N PRO A 440 27.13 7.69 4.63
CA PRO A 440 27.64 6.34 4.43
C PRO A 440 27.19 5.35 5.50
N GLY A 441 26.62 4.23 5.05
CA GLY A 441 26.05 3.19 5.90
C GLY A 441 24.58 3.39 6.26
N VAL A 442 23.91 4.47 5.85
CA VAL A 442 22.46 4.61 6.02
C VAL A 442 21.78 4.39 4.67
N TYR A 443 20.87 3.42 4.60
CA TYR A 443 20.07 3.11 3.43
C TYR A 443 18.58 3.23 3.73
N VAL A 444 17.76 3.38 2.70
CA VAL A 444 16.29 3.38 2.83
C VAL A 444 15.71 2.27 1.95
N ALA A 445 14.87 1.42 2.52
CA ALA A 445 14.24 0.31 1.81
C ALA A 445 12.76 0.24 2.16
N ASP A 446 11.97 1.18 1.64
CA ASP A 446 10.51 1.19 1.73
C ASP A 446 9.89 2.03 0.60
N GLY A 447 8.57 2.21 0.58
CA GLY A 447 7.87 2.99 -0.47
C GLY A 447 8.38 4.43 -0.67
N SER A 448 9.07 5.02 0.31
CA SER A 448 9.63 6.38 0.20
C SER A 448 10.67 6.51 -0.92
N VAL A 449 11.38 5.45 -1.29
CA VAL A 449 12.41 5.52 -2.35
C VAL A 449 11.83 5.46 -3.76
N VAL A 450 10.60 4.96 -3.90
CA VAL A 450 9.93 4.74 -5.19
C VAL A 450 9.67 6.09 -5.86
N PRO A 451 10.28 6.41 -7.03
CA PRO A 451 10.34 7.78 -7.53
C PRO A 451 9.02 8.42 -7.97
N SER A 452 8.06 7.60 -8.42
CA SER A 452 6.77 8.05 -8.96
C SER A 452 5.64 7.09 -8.59
N SER A 453 4.40 7.50 -8.85
CA SER A 453 3.27 6.58 -8.84
C SER A 453 3.50 5.42 -9.82
N LEU A 454 3.07 4.23 -9.43
CA LEU A 454 3.18 3.02 -10.24
C LEU A 454 1.94 2.77 -11.10
N GLY A 455 0.80 3.38 -10.75
CA GLY A 455 -0.52 3.00 -11.29
C GLY A 455 -1.01 1.61 -10.86
N VAL A 456 -0.23 0.86 -10.10
CA VAL A 456 -0.54 -0.47 -9.55
C VAL A 456 -0.11 -0.59 -8.08
N ASN A 457 -0.44 -1.70 -7.40
CA ASN A 457 -0.06 -1.90 -6.00
C ASN A 457 1.47 -2.06 -5.84
N PRO A 458 2.10 -1.37 -4.88
CA PRO A 458 3.56 -1.25 -4.83
C PRO A 458 4.27 -2.37 -4.04
N GLN A 459 3.54 -3.31 -3.42
CA GLN A 459 4.13 -4.24 -2.44
C GLN A 459 5.35 -4.97 -3.02
N ILE A 460 5.18 -5.67 -4.15
CA ILE A 460 6.25 -6.49 -4.70
C ILE A 460 7.37 -5.64 -5.31
N THR A 461 7.07 -4.43 -5.76
CA THR A 461 8.07 -3.46 -6.22
C THR A 461 8.96 -2.99 -5.08
N ILE A 462 8.36 -2.67 -3.92
CA ILE A 462 9.12 -2.31 -2.72
C ILE A 462 9.97 -3.50 -2.25
N MET A 463 9.41 -4.71 -2.26
CA MET A 463 10.15 -5.93 -1.92
C MET A 463 11.31 -6.20 -2.90
N ALA A 464 11.11 -5.96 -4.20
CA ALA A 464 12.14 -6.17 -5.23
C ALA A 464 13.30 -5.17 -5.07
N LEU A 465 13.01 -3.88 -4.89
CA LEU A 465 14.04 -2.87 -4.60
C LEU A 465 14.82 -3.19 -3.31
N ALA A 466 14.12 -3.70 -2.29
CA ALA A 466 14.73 -4.20 -1.06
C ALA A 466 15.64 -5.42 -1.30
N ALA A 467 15.20 -6.40 -2.10
CA ALA A 467 15.99 -7.57 -2.44
C ALA A 467 17.26 -7.19 -3.22
N ARG A 468 17.15 -6.28 -4.19
CA ARG A 468 18.29 -5.71 -4.93
C ARG A 468 19.30 -5.06 -4.00
N LEU A 469 18.84 -4.25 -3.04
CA LEU A 469 19.70 -3.64 -2.03
C LEU A 469 20.42 -4.71 -1.18
N ALA A 470 19.70 -5.72 -0.71
CA ALA A 470 20.27 -6.78 0.10
C ALA A 470 21.37 -7.54 -0.64
N ARG A 471 21.11 -7.95 -1.90
CA ARG A 471 22.09 -8.60 -2.78
C ARG A 471 23.34 -7.76 -2.95
N ARG A 472 23.18 -6.46 -3.22
CA ARG A 472 24.29 -5.52 -3.36
C ARG A 472 25.14 -5.43 -2.10
N LEU A 473 24.52 -5.38 -0.93
CA LEU A 473 25.24 -5.28 0.34
C LEU A 473 25.94 -6.59 0.71
N SER A 474 25.40 -7.74 0.30
CA SER A 474 25.97 -9.07 0.59
C SER A 474 27.03 -9.54 -0.42
N ALA A 475 27.14 -8.90 -1.58
CA ALA A 475 28.21 -9.12 -2.55
C ALA A 475 29.55 -8.62 -1.99
#